data_AF-A0A529L4A0-F1
#
_entry.id   AF-A0A529L4A0-F1
#
_cell.length_a   1.000
_cell.length_b   1.000
_cell.length_c   1.000
_cell.angle_alpha   90.00
_cell.angle_beta   90.00
_cell.angle_gamma   90.00
#
_symmetry.space_group_name_H-M   'P 1'
#
loop_
_entity.id
_entity.type
_entity.pdbx_description
1 polymer ?
#
loop_
_entity_poly.entity_id
_entity_poly.type
_entity_poly.pdbx_seq_one_letter_code
_entity_poly.pdbx_strand_id
1 'polypeptide(L)'
;MIVGFIDGDPTLFRKLDMAASTMSADDKTLEARLRKAIDDETRTRGYVEYRAVPGWAAGVDEVLDVVADLVPSGRSVLALRLAEHAFDRIERAIGSIDDSDGHCGGLLCRAQDIHLSAARAAGPEPVLFARTLFAREMKGEYDAFDGASTIYADVLGALGLAEYRRLAA
;
A
#
# COMPACT_ATOMS: atom_id res chain seq x y z
N MET A 1 9.93 -31.77 -35.60
CA MET A 1 8.93 -31.06 -34.78
C MET A 1 9.33 -31.29 -33.33
N ILE A 2 10.00 -30.34 -32.70
CA ILE A 2 10.34 -30.41 -31.28
C ILE A 2 9.62 -29.21 -30.65
N VAL A 3 8.61 -29.51 -29.86
CA VAL A 3 7.80 -28.52 -29.14
C VAL A 3 8.67 -28.00 -28.01
N GLY A 4 9.14 -26.76 -28.14
CA GLY A 4 9.86 -26.07 -27.08
C GLY A 4 8.91 -25.80 -25.93
N PHE A 5 9.22 -26.38 -24.77
CA PHE A 5 8.57 -26.06 -23.51
C PHE A 5 8.70 -24.56 -23.25
N ILE A 6 7.56 -23.91 -23.05
CA ILE A 6 7.46 -22.59 -22.44
C ILE A 6 7.86 -22.79 -20.96
N ASP A 7 9.00 -22.24 -20.55
CA ASP A 7 9.24 -21.98 -19.14
C ASP A 7 8.17 -20.99 -18.66
N GLY A 8 7.22 -21.49 -17.87
CA GLY A 8 6.24 -20.64 -17.22
C GLY A 8 6.95 -19.78 -16.17
N ASP A 9 6.88 -18.46 -16.31
CA ASP A 9 7.46 -17.53 -15.37
C ASP A 9 6.90 -17.81 -13.94
N PRO A 10 7.75 -18.18 -12.96
CA PRO A 10 7.31 -18.49 -11.60
C PRO A 10 6.64 -17.30 -10.89
N THR A 11 7.01 -16.07 -11.27
CA THR A 11 6.40 -14.85 -10.74
C THR A 11 4.98 -14.68 -11.29
N LEU A 12 4.78 -14.98 -12.57
CA LEU A 12 3.47 -14.99 -13.22
C LEU A 12 2.57 -16.09 -12.64
N PHE A 13 3.12 -17.29 -12.38
CA PHE A 13 2.39 -18.36 -11.70
C PHE A 13 2.02 -18.01 -10.26
N ARG A 14 2.91 -17.37 -9.51
CA ARG A 14 2.60 -16.87 -8.16
C ARG A 14 1.56 -15.75 -8.21
N LYS A 15 1.65 -14.82 -9.17
CA LYS A 15 0.66 -13.76 -9.39
C LYS A 15 -0.70 -14.35 -9.77
N LEU A 16 -0.74 -15.34 -10.68
CA LEU A 16 -1.95 -16.07 -11.08
C LEU A 16 -2.55 -16.90 -9.94
N ASP A 17 -1.75 -17.63 -9.16
CA ASP A 17 -2.24 -18.39 -8.00
C ASP A 17 -2.74 -17.48 -6.89
N MET A 18 -2.11 -16.31 -6.69
CA MET A 18 -2.62 -15.31 -5.76
C MET A 18 -3.92 -14.69 -6.28
N ALA A 19 -4.01 -14.35 -7.56
CA ALA A 19 -5.21 -13.81 -8.20
C ALA A 19 -6.38 -14.82 -8.20
N ALA A 20 -6.10 -16.12 -8.38
CA ALA A 20 -7.10 -17.17 -8.29
C ALA A 20 -7.53 -17.43 -6.83
N SER A 21 -6.59 -17.36 -5.88
CA SER A 21 -6.87 -17.51 -4.44
C SER A 21 -7.66 -16.34 -3.88
N THR A 22 -7.38 -15.11 -4.32
CA THR A 22 -8.12 -13.90 -3.91
C THR A 22 -9.57 -13.97 -4.37
N MET A 23 -9.92 -14.64 -5.46
CA MET A 23 -11.31 -14.73 -5.90
C MET A 23 -12.18 -15.66 -5.03
N SER A 24 -11.59 -16.69 -4.40
CA SER A 24 -12.33 -17.72 -3.65
C SER A 24 -12.14 -17.65 -2.13
N ALA A 25 -11.11 -16.98 -1.62
CA ALA A 25 -10.87 -16.85 -0.19
C ALA A 25 -11.82 -15.82 0.45
N ASP A 26 -12.27 -16.12 1.67
CA ASP A 26 -12.90 -15.10 2.52
C ASP A 26 -11.89 -13.98 2.83
N ASP A 27 -12.39 -12.76 2.98
CA ASP A 27 -11.53 -11.57 3.11
C ASP A 27 -10.57 -11.63 4.30
N LYS A 28 -10.93 -12.34 5.38
CA LYS A 28 -10.08 -12.45 6.57
C LYS A 28 -8.86 -13.34 6.30
N THR A 29 -9.06 -14.49 5.65
CA THR A 29 -7.95 -15.37 5.24
C THR A 29 -7.04 -14.66 4.24
N LEU A 30 -7.63 -13.96 3.27
CA LEU A 30 -6.87 -13.22 2.29
C LEU A 30 -6.06 -12.08 2.93
N GLU A 31 -6.69 -11.31 3.82
CA GLU A 31 -6.02 -10.22 4.53
C GLU A 31 -4.80 -10.73 5.30
N ALA A 32 -4.95 -11.80 6.08
CA ALA A 32 -3.85 -12.35 6.86
C ALA A 32 -2.67 -12.76 5.97
N ARG A 33 -2.96 -13.36 4.80
CA ARG A 33 -1.94 -13.74 3.81
C ARG A 33 -1.24 -12.52 3.22
N LEU A 34 -1.97 -11.49 2.82
CA LEU A 34 -1.39 -10.29 2.21
C LEU A 34 -0.64 -9.43 3.22
N ARG A 35 -1.13 -9.30 4.46
CA ARG A 35 -0.36 -8.68 5.55
C ARG A 35 0.98 -9.38 5.75
N LYS A 36 0.97 -10.72 5.76
CA LYS A 36 2.20 -11.50 5.87
C LYS A 36 3.14 -11.27 4.68
N ALA A 37 2.61 -11.20 3.46
CA ALA A 37 3.43 -10.91 2.27
C ALA A 37 4.07 -9.52 2.37
N ILE A 38 3.29 -8.49 2.74
CA ILE A 38 3.81 -7.14 2.98
C ILE A 38 4.88 -7.18 4.09
N ASP A 39 4.64 -7.88 5.19
CA ASP A 39 5.59 -8.00 6.29
C ASP A 39 6.91 -8.68 5.88
N ASP A 40 6.84 -9.65 4.99
CA ASP A 40 8.00 -10.40 4.51
C ASP A 40 8.83 -9.58 3.50
N GLU A 41 8.19 -8.89 2.55
CA GLU A 41 8.88 -8.05 1.55
C GLU A 41 9.46 -6.76 2.15
N THR A 42 8.75 -6.14 3.10
CA THR A 42 9.23 -4.93 3.80
C THR A 42 10.25 -5.22 4.89
N ARG A 43 10.60 -6.50 5.13
CA ARG A 43 11.54 -6.85 6.20
C ARG A 43 12.98 -6.55 5.81
N THR A 44 13.61 -5.66 6.55
CA THR A 44 15.07 -5.47 6.49
C THR A 44 15.74 -6.47 7.45
N ARG A 45 16.70 -7.27 6.95
CA ARG A 45 17.50 -8.20 7.77
C ARG A 45 18.84 -7.54 8.13
N GLY A 46 18.76 -6.36 8.73
CA GLY A 46 19.88 -5.44 8.91
C GLY A 46 19.83 -4.28 7.91
N TYR A 47 20.92 -3.52 7.82
CA TYR A 47 21.00 -2.37 6.93
C TYR A 47 20.97 -2.80 5.46
N VAL A 48 20.14 -2.14 4.64
CA VAL A 48 20.09 -2.34 3.19
C VAL A 48 20.98 -1.29 2.53
N GLU A 49 22.13 -1.74 2.04
CA GLU A 49 23.08 -0.92 1.31
C GLU A 49 22.47 -0.38 0.01
N TYR A 50 22.91 0.81 -0.41
CA TYR A 50 22.46 1.52 -1.61
C TYR A 50 22.22 0.62 -2.83
N ARG A 51 23.18 -0.27 -3.14
CA ARG A 51 23.11 -1.15 -4.32
C ARG A 51 22.05 -2.25 -4.23
N ALA A 52 21.58 -2.58 -3.03
CA ALA A 52 20.55 -3.57 -2.78
C ALA A 52 19.14 -2.97 -2.73
N VAL A 53 19.02 -1.65 -2.56
CA VAL A 53 17.73 -0.95 -2.44
C VAL A 53 16.82 -1.17 -3.64
N PRO A 54 17.28 -1.11 -4.91
CA PRO A 54 16.39 -1.36 -6.04
C PRO A 54 15.72 -2.73 -6.02
N GLY A 55 16.46 -3.77 -5.60
CA GLY A 55 15.92 -5.13 -5.49
C GLY A 55 14.94 -5.28 -4.33
N TRP A 56 15.23 -4.67 -3.19
CA TRP A 56 14.28 -4.59 -2.07
C TRP A 56 13.00 -3.86 -2.48
N ALA A 57 13.14 -2.71 -3.14
CA ALA A 57 12.01 -1.89 -3.56
C ALA A 57 11.12 -2.63 -4.58
N ALA A 58 11.72 -3.36 -5.52
CA ALA A 58 10.98 -4.18 -6.47
C ALA A 58 10.10 -5.25 -5.80
N GLY A 59 10.59 -5.91 -4.75
CA GLY A 59 9.78 -6.89 -4.00
C GLY A 59 8.58 -6.25 -3.29
N VAL A 60 8.77 -5.07 -2.68
CA VAL A 60 7.67 -4.30 -2.09
C VAL A 60 6.68 -3.83 -3.17
N ASP A 61 7.17 -3.40 -4.32
CA ASP A 61 6.36 -2.96 -5.45
C ASP A 61 5.45 -4.07 -5.99
N GLU A 62 5.97 -5.30 -6.09
CA GLU A 62 5.21 -6.48 -6.52
C GLU A 62 4.06 -6.83 -5.56
N VAL A 63 4.23 -6.69 -4.25
CA VAL A 63 3.11 -6.91 -3.32
C VAL A 63 2.11 -5.76 -3.38
N LEU A 64 2.55 -4.54 -3.67
CA LEU A 64 1.66 -3.39 -3.89
C LEU A 64 0.82 -3.53 -5.17
N ASP A 65 1.32 -4.14 -6.25
CA ASP A 65 0.50 -4.54 -7.42
C ASP A 65 -0.74 -5.33 -6.96
N VAL A 66 -0.52 -6.33 -6.11
CA VAL A 66 -1.57 -7.26 -5.65
C VAL A 66 -2.59 -6.54 -4.79
N VAL A 67 -2.15 -5.60 -3.95
CA VAL A 67 -3.05 -4.77 -3.14
C VAL A 67 -3.87 -3.83 -4.04
N ALA A 68 -3.25 -3.26 -5.08
CA ALA A 68 -3.94 -2.39 -6.04
C ALA A 68 -5.07 -3.14 -6.78
N ASP A 69 -4.81 -4.38 -7.19
CA ASP A 69 -5.77 -5.23 -7.92
C ASP A 69 -7.02 -5.60 -7.09
N LEU A 70 -6.98 -5.46 -5.76
CA LEU A 70 -8.16 -5.66 -4.91
C LEU A 70 -9.23 -4.59 -5.11
N VAL A 71 -8.86 -3.39 -5.57
CA VAL A 71 -9.82 -2.31 -5.83
C VAL A 71 -10.74 -2.67 -7.01
N PRO A 72 -10.24 -2.97 -8.23
CA PRO A 72 -11.11 -3.38 -9.34
C PRO A 72 -11.79 -4.74 -9.10
N SER A 73 -11.28 -5.58 -8.19
CA SER A 73 -11.94 -6.83 -7.80
C SER A 73 -13.10 -6.65 -6.81
N GLY A 74 -13.46 -5.41 -6.45
CA GLY A 74 -14.55 -5.10 -5.51
C GLY A 74 -14.21 -5.29 -4.03
N ARG A 75 -12.92 -5.42 -3.67
CA ARG A 75 -12.43 -5.60 -2.29
C ARG A 75 -11.74 -4.34 -1.77
N SER A 76 -12.30 -3.17 -2.09
CA SER A 76 -11.70 -1.86 -1.80
C SER A 76 -11.47 -1.58 -0.30
N VAL A 77 -12.37 -2.06 0.58
CA VAL A 77 -12.20 -1.92 2.03
C VAL A 77 -10.97 -2.71 2.51
N LEU A 78 -10.72 -3.88 1.93
CA LEU A 78 -9.55 -4.68 2.22
C LEU A 78 -8.27 -4.01 1.67
N ALA A 79 -8.33 -3.51 0.44
CA ALA A 79 -7.24 -2.76 -0.19
C ALA A 79 -6.82 -1.55 0.66
N LEU A 80 -7.80 -0.79 1.17
CA LEU A 80 -7.56 0.39 2.02
C LEU A 80 -6.74 0.01 3.27
N ARG A 81 -7.17 -1.04 3.98
CA ARG A 81 -6.50 -1.52 5.21
C ARG A 81 -5.11 -2.12 4.94
N LEU A 82 -4.91 -2.74 3.79
CA LEU A 82 -3.61 -3.28 3.39
C LEU A 82 -2.66 -2.18 2.96
N ALA A 83 -3.13 -1.13 2.29
CA ALA A 83 -2.34 0.05 1.97
C ALA A 83 -1.88 0.77 3.25
N GLU A 84 -2.77 0.96 4.24
CA GLU A 84 -2.39 1.48 5.56
C GLU A 84 -1.29 0.64 6.24
N HIS A 85 -1.41 -0.69 6.17
CA HIS A 85 -0.39 -1.59 6.72
C HIS A 85 0.93 -1.49 5.95
N ALA A 86 0.89 -1.36 4.62
CA ALA A 86 2.07 -1.19 3.80
C ALA A 86 2.81 0.12 4.14
N PHE A 87 2.10 1.24 4.32
CA PHE A 87 2.69 2.48 4.82
C PHE A 87 3.46 2.26 6.12
N ASP A 88 2.80 1.71 7.14
CA ASP A 88 3.42 1.47 8.44
C ASP A 88 4.69 0.60 8.30
N ARG A 89 4.67 -0.37 7.40
CA ARG A 89 5.80 -1.28 7.16
C ARG A 89 6.94 -0.63 6.38
N ILE A 90 6.65 0.20 5.37
CA ILE A 90 7.64 0.93 4.58
C ILE A 90 8.30 1.99 5.45
N GLU A 91 7.54 2.83 6.17
CA GLU A 91 8.09 3.86 7.07
C GLU A 91 9.06 3.26 8.09
N ARG A 92 8.70 2.12 8.69
CA ARG A 92 9.59 1.39 9.62
C ARG A 92 10.87 0.88 8.96
N ALA A 93 10.84 0.56 7.67
CA ALA A 93 11.99 0.03 6.96
C ALA A 93 12.99 1.12 6.60
N ILE A 94 12.53 2.35 6.28
CA ILE A 94 13.36 3.46 5.79
C ILE A 94 14.56 3.73 6.72
N GLY A 95 14.36 3.71 8.04
CA GLY A 95 15.44 3.93 9.01
C GLY A 95 16.59 2.92 8.94
N SER A 96 16.47 1.85 8.17
CA SER A 96 17.50 0.81 7.95
C SER A 96 17.92 0.69 6.48
N ILE A 97 17.65 1.69 5.64
CA ILE A 97 17.90 1.64 4.20
C ILE A 97 18.70 2.88 3.77
N ASP A 98 19.70 2.70 2.91
CA ASP A 98 20.34 3.81 2.18
C ASP A 98 19.43 4.29 1.05
N ASP A 99 18.40 5.07 1.38
CA ASP A 99 17.39 5.54 0.42
C ASP A 99 17.82 6.81 -0.34
N SER A 100 19.12 6.97 -0.61
CA SER A 100 19.65 8.18 -1.26
C SER A 100 19.03 8.48 -2.64
N ASP A 101 18.55 7.44 -3.35
CA ASP A 101 17.84 7.58 -4.65
C ASP A 101 16.30 7.69 -4.51
N GLY A 102 15.77 7.72 -3.28
CA GLY A 102 14.35 7.97 -3.00
C GLY A 102 13.40 6.83 -3.39
N HIS A 103 13.88 5.59 -3.41
CA HIS A 103 13.06 4.41 -3.71
C HIS A 103 11.94 4.23 -2.69
N CYS A 104 12.21 4.45 -1.40
CA CYS A 104 11.19 4.32 -0.36
C CYS A 104 10.15 5.42 -0.46
N GLY A 105 10.58 6.65 -0.78
CA GLY A 105 9.65 7.73 -1.13
C GLY A 105 8.72 7.35 -2.28
N GLY A 106 9.24 6.75 -3.35
CA GLY A 106 8.44 6.23 -4.45
C GLY A 106 7.41 5.18 -4.02
N LEU A 107 7.79 4.25 -3.14
CA LEU A 107 6.88 3.25 -2.59
C LEU A 107 5.81 3.83 -1.68
N LEU A 108 6.13 4.87 -0.88
CA LEU A 108 5.15 5.61 -0.08
C LEU A 108 4.13 6.32 -0.98
N CYS A 109 4.58 6.99 -2.04
CA CYS A 109 3.68 7.60 -3.04
C CYS A 109 2.76 6.55 -3.66
N ARG A 110 3.31 5.40 -4.05
CA ARG A 110 2.53 4.30 -4.63
C ARG A 110 1.50 3.74 -3.64
N ALA A 111 1.87 3.55 -2.38
CA ALA A 111 0.93 3.13 -1.33
C ALA A 111 -0.18 4.19 -1.13
N GLN A 112 0.13 5.48 -1.28
CA GLN A 112 -0.84 6.58 -1.22
C GLN A 112 -1.85 6.53 -2.38
N ASP A 113 -1.37 6.29 -3.60
CA ASP A 113 -2.24 6.15 -4.77
C ASP A 113 -3.23 4.99 -4.61
N ILE A 114 -2.74 3.85 -4.09
CA ILE A 114 -3.58 2.69 -3.79
C ILE A 114 -4.58 3.02 -2.69
N HIS A 115 -4.14 3.66 -1.60
CA HIS A 115 -4.99 4.05 -0.49
C HIS A 115 -6.09 5.03 -0.92
N LEU A 116 -5.77 6.03 -1.74
CA LEU A 116 -6.73 6.97 -2.31
C LEU A 116 -7.73 6.28 -3.23
N SER A 117 -7.26 5.44 -4.15
CA SER A 117 -8.12 4.65 -5.05
C SER A 117 -9.08 3.75 -4.26
N ALA A 118 -8.56 3.05 -3.26
CA ALA A 118 -9.35 2.21 -2.36
C ALA A 118 -10.36 3.01 -1.56
N ALA A 119 -10.00 4.19 -1.04
CA ALA A 119 -10.88 5.05 -0.27
C ALA A 119 -12.04 5.59 -1.14
N ARG A 120 -11.75 5.99 -2.38
CA ARG A 120 -12.78 6.40 -3.36
C ARG A 120 -13.80 5.30 -3.62
N ALA A 121 -13.34 4.06 -3.78
CA ALA A 121 -14.22 2.93 -4.06
C ALA A 121 -14.94 2.39 -2.80
N ALA A 122 -14.30 2.47 -1.63
CA ALA A 122 -14.87 2.00 -0.37
C ALA A 122 -15.88 2.99 0.24
N GLY A 123 -15.72 4.30 0.01
CA GLY A 123 -16.57 5.34 0.58
C GLY A 123 -16.59 5.36 2.11
N PRO A 124 -15.44 5.56 2.78
CA PRO A 124 -15.39 5.61 4.24
C PRO A 124 -16.21 6.77 4.81
N GLU A 125 -16.63 6.66 6.08
CA GLU A 125 -17.34 7.76 6.74
C GLU A 125 -16.42 9.00 6.81
N PRO A 126 -16.84 10.14 6.22
CA PRO A 126 -15.91 11.24 5.98
C PRO A 126 -15.27 11.87 7.23
N VAL A 127 -15.99 11.97 8.34
CA VAL A 127 -15.49 12.60 9.57
C VAL A 127 -14.46 11.71 10.27
N LEU A 128 -14.73 10.41 10.37
CA LEU A 128 -13.80 9.42 10.89
C LEU A 128 -12.56 9.32 9.99
N PHE A 129 -12.74 9.34 8.68
CA PHE A 129 -11.63 9.29 7.74
C PHE A 129 -10.74 10.54 7.84
N ALA A 130 -11.34 11.73 7.99
CA ALA A 130 -10.59 12.97 8.24
C ALA A 130 -9.72 12.87 9.49
N ARG A 131 -10.25 12.32 10.60
CA ARG A 131 -9.50 12.13 11.84
C ARG A 131 -8.32 11.17 11.66
N THR A 132 -8.52 10.09 10.91
CA THR A 132 -7.46 9.13 10.59
C THR A 132 -6.36 9.78 9.75
N LEU A 133 -6.71 10.46 8.66
CA LEU A 133 -5.75 11.14 7.79
C LEU A 133 -4.99 12.25 8.53
N PHE A 134 -5.68 13.06 9.34
CA PHE A 134 -5.03 14.10 10.15
C PHE A 134 -4.04 13.50 11.16
N ALA A 135 -4.44 12.42 11.84
CA ALA A 135 -3.55 11.75 12.78
C ALA A 135 -2.31 11.12 12.09
N ARG A 136 -2.45 10.69 10.83
CA ARG A 136 -1.36 10.19 10.00
C ARG A 136 -0.42 11.32 9.57
N GLU A 137 -0.96 12.42 9.03
CA GLU A 137 -0.18 13.61 8.64
C GLU A 137 0.63 14.17 9.81
N MET A 138 0.05 14.23 11.01
CA MET A 138 0.74 14.77 12.20
C MET A 138 1.78 13.83 12.83
N LYS A 139 1.76 12.54 12.50
CA LYS A 139 2.67 11.53 13.06
C LYS A 139 3.69 11.01 12.05
N GLY A 140 3.43 11.18 10.76
CA GLY A 140 4.29 10.68 9.71
C GLY A 140 5.66 11.37 9.74
N GLU A 141 6.72 10.59 9.65
CA GLU A 141 8.11 11.10 9.64
C GLU A 141 8.63 11.37 8.22
N TYR A 142 7.91 10.87 7.20
CA TYR A 142 8.35 10.83 5.81
C TYR A 142 7.35 11.49 4.84
N ASP A 143 6.53 12.41 5.36
CA ASP A 143 5.60 13.25 4.58
C ASP A 143 4.60 12.49 3.69
N ALA A 144 4.40 11.18 3.93
CA ALA A 144 3.53 10.31 3.14
C ALA A 144 2.04 10.73 3.16
N PHE A 145 1.65 11.59 4.10
CA PHE A 145 0.31 12.15 4.24
C PHE A 145 0.31 13.69 4.24
N ASP A 146 1.43 14.33 3.87
CA ASP A 146 1.46 15.78 3.73
C ASP A 146 0.44 16.23 2.68
N GLY A 147 -0.36 17.23 3.03
CA GLY A 147 -1.42 17.74 2.17
C GLY A 147 -2.60 16.78 2.01
N ALA A 148 -2.80 15.80 2.92
CA ALA A 148 -3.88 14.82 2.82
C ALA A 148 -5.27 15.47 2.70
N SER A 149 -5.50 16.63 3.31
CA SER A 149 -6.76 17.38 3.13
C SER A 149 -7.04 17.79 1.68
N THR A 150 -6.00 18.07 0.89
CA THR A 150 -6.12 18.38 -0.54
C THR A 150 -6.21 17.10 -1.36
N ILE A 151 -5.34 16.13 -1.10
CA ILE A 151 -5.23 14.89 -1.89
C ILE A 151 -6.52 14.06 -1.79
N TYR A 152 -7.13 14.01 -0.61
CA TYR A 152 -8.34 13.23 -0.33
C TYR A 152 -9.62 14.08 -0.36
N ALA A 153 -9.57 15.30 -0.90
CA ALA A 153 -10.68 16.26 -0.82
C ALA A 153 -12.01 15.69 -1.36
N ASP A 154 -11.96 14.89 -2.42
CA ASP A 154 -13.14 14.28 -3.02
C ASP A 154 -13.75 13.17 -2.16
N VAL A 155 -12.93 12.39 -1.45
CA VAL A 155 -13.37 11.36 -0.49
C VAL A 155 -13.90 12.00 0.79
N LEU A 156 -13.24 13.05 1.27
CA LEU A 156 -13.62 13.75 2.50
C LEU A 156 -14.89 14.58 2.35
N GLY A 157 -15.13 15.14 1.16
CA GLY A 157 -16.23 16.06 0.92
C GLY A 157 -16.29 17.22 1.93
N ALA A 158 -17.44 17.89 2.02
CA ALA A 158 -17.58 19.06 2.90
C ALA A 158 -17.42 18.72 4.39
N LEU A 159 -17.97 17.59 4.83
CA LEU A 159 -17.98 17.18 6.25
C LEU A 159 -16.58 16.78 6.73
N GLY A 160 -15.86 15.95 5.97
CA GLY A 160 -14.51 15.54 6.32
C GLY A 160 -13.55 16.73 6.29
N LEU A 161 -13.64 17.61 5.29
CA LEU A 161 -12.81 18.82 5.22
C LEU A 161 -13.10 19.80 6.38
N ALA A 162 -14.35 19.91 6.83
CA ALA A 162 -14.68 20.72 7.99
C ALA A 162 -14.05 20.16 9.28
N GLU A 163 -14.10 18.83 9.47
CA GLU A 163 -13.43 18.18 10.59
C GLU A 163 -11.91 18.34 10.53
N TYR A 164 -11.31 18.21 9.35
CA TYR A 164 -9.87 18.41 9.15
C TYR A 164 -9.42 19.81 9.60
N ARG A 165 -10.14 20.85 9.16
CA ARG A 165 -9.88 22.25 9.58
C ARG A 165 -10.05 22.45 11.08
N ARG A 166 -11.04 21.78 11.70
CA ARG A 166 -11.27 21.83 13.15
C ARG A 166 -10.13 21.21 13.94
N LEU A 167 -9.48 20.18 13.41
CA LEU A 167 -8.32 19.52 14.03
C LEU A 167 -7.02 20.33 13.86
N ALA A 168 -6.91 21.10 12.77
CA ALA A 168 -5.75 21.94 12.46
C ALA A 168 -5.76 23.33 13.13
N ALA A 169 -6.85 23.70 13.81
CA ALA A 169 -7.03 24.98 14.48
C ALA A 169 -6.53 24.93 15.93
#